data_AF-A0A7W8NQ67-F1
#
_entry.id   AF-A0A7W8NQ67-F1
#
_cell.length_a   1.000
_cell.length_b   1.000
_cell.length_c   1.000
_cell.angle_alpha   90.00
_cell.angle_beta   90.00
_cell.angle_gamma   90.00
#
_symmetry.space_group_name_H-M   'P 1'
#
loop_
_entity.id
_entity.type
_entity.pdbx_description
1 polymer ?
#
loop_
_entity_poly.entity_id
_entity_poly.type
_entity_poly.pdbx_seq_one_letter_code
_entity_poly.pdbx_strand_id
1 'polypeptide(L)'
;MPPLRFHPLLILAVPACHEVDPHAWHELRRHISVEYGAALLAEGSTEFDTLPVLLGDWGRHEARDVLHDLAPFLARAFFTLDWLEEVI
;
A
#
# COMPACT_ATOMS: atom_id res chain seq x y z
N MET A 1 23.73 1.63 21.39
CA MET A 1 23.13 1.96 20.08
C MET A 1 21.63 2.05 20.28
N PRO A 2 20.97 3.18 19.93
CA PRO A 2 19.52 3.18 19.83
C PRO A 2 19.09 2.19 18.72
N PRO A 3 17.93 1.54 18.85
CA PRO A 3 17.43 0.68 17.78
C PRO A 3 17.22 1.50 16.51
N LEU A 4 17.70 1.00 15.37
CA LEU A 4 17.35 1.54 14.06
C LEU A 4 15.84 1.37 13.88
N ARG A 5 15.09 2.45 14.06
CA ARG A 5 13.65 2.48 13.74
C ARG A 5 13.52 2.66 12.24
N PHE A 6 13.32 1.56 11.53
CA PHE A 6 12.87 1.63 10.14
C PHE A 6 11.41 2.05 10.15
N HIS A 7 11.05 2.99 9.28
CA HIS A 7 9.66 3.34 9.06
C HIS A 7 8.97 2.13 8.40
N PRO A 8 7.75 1.77 8.81
CA PRO A 8 6.98 0.78 8.08
C PRO A 8 6.83 1.17 6.61
N LEU A 9 6.80 0.19 5.71
CA LEU A 9 6.78 0.40 4.27
C LEU A 9 5.73 -0.50 3.63
N LEU A 10 4.83 0.10 2.86
CA LEU A 10 3.92 -0.63 1.98
C LEU A 10 4.53 -0.64 0.60
N ILE A 11 4.71 -1.83 0.03
CA ILE A 11 5.14 -2.04 -1.34
C ILE A 11 3.95 -2.55 -2.14
N LEU A 12 3.64 -1.84 -3.21
CA LEU A 12 2.66 -2.24 -4.22
C LEU A 12 3.40 -2.50 -5.51
N ALA A 13 3.25 -3.70 -6.07
CA ALA A 13 3.63 -3.92 -7.45
C ALA A 13 2.39 -3.73 -8.31
N VAL A 14 2.43 -2.67 -9.12
CA VAL A 14 1.28 -2.18 -9.88
C VAL A 14 1.48 -2.63 -11.33
N PRO A 15 0.54 -3.37 -11.94
CA PRO A 15 0.71 -3.82 -13.31
C PRO A 15 0.89 -2.62 -14.27
N ALA A 16 1.83 -2.72 -15.21
CA ALA A 16 2.26 -1.62 -16.07
C ALA A 16 1.13 -0.97 -16.93
N CYS A 17 -0.02 -1.63 -17.06
CA CYS A 17 -1.19 -1.14 -17.79
C CYS A 17 -2.18 -0.31 -16.93
N HIS A 18 -1.91 -0.10 -15.64
CA HIS A 18 -2.84 0.59 -14.74
C HIS A 18 -2.49 2.07 -14.58
N GLU A 19 -3.48 2.92 -14.82
CA GLU A 19 -3.39 4.35 -14.52
C GLU A 19 -3.62 4.60 -13.03
N VAL A 20 -2.91 5.58 -12.48
CA VAL A 20 -3.02 6.02 -11.08
C VAL A 20 -3.66 7.40 -11.05
N ASP A 21 -4.71 7.59 -10.26
CA ASP A 21 -5.25 8.92 -9.99
C ASP A 21 -4.27 9.69 -9.08
N PRO A 22 -3.67 10.82 -9.54
CA PRO A 22 -2.69 11.56 -8.76
C PRO A 22 -3.21 12.13 -7.45
N HIS A 23 -4.49 12.52 -7.39
CA HIS A 23 -5.12 13.07 -6.20
C HIS A 23 -5.36 11.97 -5.17
N ALA A 24 -5.97 10.85 -5.59
CA ALA A 24 -6.20 9.72 -4.70
C ALA A 24 -4.88 9.06 -4.25
N TRP A 25 -3.86 9.04 -5.09
CA TRP A 25 -2.51 8.62 -4.72
C TRP A 25 -1.91 9.48 -3.61
N HIS A 26 -2.08 10.80 -3.70
CA HIS A 26 -1.63 11.72 -2.66
C HIS A 26 -2.37 11.50 -1.35
N GLU A 27 -3.69 11.28 -1.40
CA GLU A 27 -4.51 10.95 -0.22
C GLU A 27 -4.06 9.64 0.44
N LEU A 28 -3.84 8.58 -0.35
CA LEU A 28 -3.33 7.30 0.14
C LEU A 28 -1.99 7.45 0.86
N ARG A 29 -1.02 8.16 0.24
CA ARG A 29 0.30 8.42 0.86
C ARG A 29 0.18 9.22 2.16
N ARG A 30 -0.71 10.20 2.20
CA ARG A 30 -0.95 11.00 3.40
C ARG A 30 -1.57 10.15 4.50
N HIS A 31 -2.58 9.35 4.20
CA HIS A 31 -3.23 8.45 5.17
C HIS A 31 -2.23 7.48 5.78
N ILE A 32 -1.46 6.79 4.94
CA ILE A 32 -0.43 5.82 5.37
C ILE A 32 0.62 6.48 6.29
N SER A 33 1.07 7.68 5.93
CA SER A 33 2.06 8.42 6.72
C SER A 33 1.50 8.89 8.07
N VAL A 34 0.26 9.38 8.10
CA VAL A 34 -0.35 9.94 9.32
C VAL A 34 -0.80 8.84 10.28
N GLU A 35 -1.48 7.81 9.79
CA GLU A 35 -2.06 6.76 10.65
C GLU A 35 -1.01 5.73 11.07
N TYR A 36 -0.11 5.35 10.16
CA TYR A 36 0.82 4.24 10.40
C TYR A 36 2.28 4.68 10.53
N GLY A 37 2.58 5.97 10.31
CA GLY A 37 3.98 6.42 10.24
C GLY A 37 4.76 5.75 9.09
N ALA A 38 4.05 5.27 8.07
CA ALA A 38 4.59 4.42 7.02
C ALA A 38 4.90 5.20 5.74
N ALA A 39 5.79 4.63 4.93
CA ALA A 39 6.03 5.04 3.56
C ALA A 39 5.29 4.12 2.57
N LEU A 40 5.06 4.62 1.37
CA LEU A 40 4.48 3.88 0.26
C LEU A 40 5.46 3.88 -0.91
N LEU A 41 5.74 2.70 -1.43
CA LEU A 41 6.48 2.47 -2.67
C LEU A 41 5.56 1.74 -3.64
N ALA A 42 5.33 2.32 -4.82
CA ALA A 42 4.72 1.61 -5.93
C ALA A 42 5.72 1.47 -7.06
N GLU A 43 5.90 0.25 -7.54
CA GLU A 43 6.73 -0.05 -8.70
C GLU A 43 5.90 -0.72 -9.79
N GLY A 44 6.22 -0.42 -11.04
CA GLY A 44 5.60 -1.10 -12.18
C GLY A 44 6.05 -2.56 -12.22
N SER A 45 5.09 -3.49 -12.30
CA SER A 45 5.33 -4.92 -12.43
C SER A 45 4.81 -5.45 -13.76
N THR A 46 5.49 -6.45 -14.30
CA THR A 46 4.99 -7.26 -15.43
C THR A 46 4.19 -8.48 -14.97
N GLU A 47 4.16 -8.75 -13.67
CA GLU A 47 3.43 -9.86 -13.05
C GLU A 47 2.12 -9.35 -12.46
N PHE A 48 1.02 -10.06 -12.74
CA PHE A 48 -0.33 -9.68 -12.36
C PHE A 48 -0.73 -10.11 -10.93
N ASP A 49 0.07 -10.96 -10.28
CA ASP A 49 -0.25 -11.57 -8.97
C ASP A 49 0.59 -10.99 -7.81
N THR A 50 0.85 -9.69 -7.84
CA THR A 50 1.73 -9.09 -6.84
C THR A 50 0.94 -8.54 -5.65
N LEU A 51 0.85 -9.38 -4.62
CA LEU A 51 0.23 -9.04 -3.34
C LEU A 51 0.91 -7.80 -2.71
N PRO A 52 0.15 -6.92 -2.03
CA PRO A 52 0.74 -5.87 -1.20
C PRO A 52 1.67 -6.44 -0.14
N VAL A 53 2.87 -5.88 -0.05
CA VAL A 53 3.85 -6.30 0.96
C VAL A 53 3.98 -5.21 2.03
N LEU A 54 3.68 -5.60 3.26
CA LEU A 54 3.85 -4.78 4.45
C LEU A 54 5.19 -5.13 5.11
N LEU A 55 6.13 -4.19 5.15
CA LEU A 55 7.42 -4.33 5.83
C LEU A 55 7.48 -3.45 7.07
N GLY A 56 8.19 -3.91 8.10
CA GLY A 56 8.38 -3.17 9.35
C GLY A 56 7.24 -3.32 10.35
N ASP A 57 7.22 -2.42 11.34
CA ASP A 57 6.24 -2.41 12.43
C ASP A 57 5.08 -1.47 12.10
N TRP A 58 3.90 -2.03 11.86
CA TRP A 58 2.65 -1.32 11.57
C TRP A 58 1.80 -1.07 12.84
N GLY A 59 2.44 -1.14 14.01
CA GLY A 59 1.78 -0.97 15.29
C GLY A 59 1.12 -2.26 15.78
N ARG A 60 -0.04 -2.14 16.44
CA ARG A 60 -0.77 -3.29 17.01
C ARG A 60 -1.72 -3.98 16.03
N HIS A 61 -1.73 -3.55 14.78
CA HIS A 61 -2.64 -4.07 13.76
C HIS A 61 -2.03 -5.30 13.12
N GLU A 62 -2.84 -6.34 12.93
CA GLU A 62 -2.42 -7.45 12.07
C GLU A 62 -2.33 -6.94 10.62
N ALA A 63 -1.45 -7.54 9.82
CA ALA A 63 -1.26 -7.15 8.42
C ALA A 63 -2.59 -7.10 7.64
N ARG A 64 -3.51 -8.03 7.93
CA ARG A 64 -4.85 -8.07 7.34
C ARG A 64 -5.69 -6.85 7.68
N ASP A 65 -5.66 -6.39 8.93
CA ASP A 65 -6.44 -5.23 9.37
C ASP A 65 -5.96 -3.96 8.67
N VAL A 66 -4.63 -3.82 8.54
CA VAL A 66 -4.01 -2.72 7.79
C VAL A 66 -4.46 -2.74 6.32
N LEU A 67 -4.40 -3.90 5.65
CA LEU A 67 -4.84 -4.00 4.26
C LEU A 67 -6.33 -3.72 4.09
N HIS A 68 -7.16 -4.19 5.01
CA HIS A 68 -8.60 -3.92 4.99
C HIS A 68 -8.91 -2.43 5.18
N ASP A 69 -8.19 -1.72 6.05
CA ASP A 69 -8.31 -0.26 6.20
C ASP A 69 -7.83 0.50 4.95
N LEU A 70 -6.76 0.04 4.30
CA LEU A 70 -6.20 0.67 3.11
C LEU A 70 -6.99 0.36 1.83
N ALA A 71 -7.75 -0.73 1.79
CA ALA A 71 -8.54 -1.17 0.64
C ALA A 71 -9.35 -0.05 -0.06
N PRO A 72 -10.17 0.76 0.64
CA PRO A 72 -10.92 1.85 -0.01
C PRO A 72 -10.02 2.95 -0.59
N PHE A 73 -8.84 3.19 -0.02
CA PHE A 73 -7.90 4.18 -0.54
C PHE A 73 -7.14 3.65 -1.76
N LEU A 74 -6.77 2.37 -1.74
CA LEU A 74 -6.22 1.66 -2.89
C LEU A 74 -7.23 1.66 -4.05
N ALA A 75 -8.51 1.40 -3.76
CA ALA A 75 -9.58 1.40 -4.76
C ALA A 75 -9.80 2.74 -5.45
N ARG A 76 -9.51 3.84 -4.74
CA ARG A 76 -9.62 5.19 -5.29
C ARG A 76 -8.35 5.59 -6.04
N ALA A 77 -7.18 5.10 -5.61
CA ALA A 77 -5.90 5.42 -6.22
C ALA A 77 -5.68 4.69 -7.55
N PHE A 78 -6.24 3.49 -7.71
CA PHE A 78 -6.12 2.67 -8.91
C PHE A 78 -7.48 2.50 -9.58
N PHE A 79 -7.58 2.78 -10.89
CA PHE A 79 -8.85 2.74 -11.63
C PHE A 79 -9.46 1.33 -11.74
N THR A 80 -8.65 0.27 -11.59
CA THR A 80 -9.08 -1.12 -11.50
C THR A 80 -8.30 -1.83 -10.40
N LEU A 81 -9.01 -2.52 -9.50
CA LEU A 81 -8.46 -3.34 -8.42
C LEU A 81 -8.64 -4.84 -8.68
N ASP A 82 -9.00 -5.26 -9.89
CA ASP A 82 -9.25 -6.65 -10.23
C ASP A 82 -8.07 -7.57 -9.84
N TRP A 83 -6.84 -7.03 -9.82
CA TRP A 83 -5.61 -7.70 -9.39
C TRP A 83 -5.40 -7.77 -7.86
N LEU A 84 -6.10 -6.93 -7.10
CA LEU A 84 -6.00 -6.80 -5.64
C LEU A 84 -7.17 -7.49 -4.91
N GLU A 85 -8.31 -7.69 -5.58
CA GLU A 85 -9.53 -8.27 -5.00
C GLU A 85 -9.38 -9.73 -4.55
N GLU A 86 -8.44 -10.49 -5.10
CA GLU A 86 -8.16 -11.86 -4.65
C GLU A 86 -7.39 -11.91 -3.30
N VAL A 87 -6.93 -10.75 -2.81
CA VAL A 87 -5.93 -10.65 -1.73
C VAL A 87 -6.50 -10.08 -0.43
N ILE A 88 -7.53 -9.24 -0.51
CA ILE A 88 -8.09 -8.48 0.62
C ILE A 88 -9.29 -9.21 1.23
#